data_AF-A0A5N5WGF8-F1
#
_entry.id   AF-A0A5N5WGF8-F1
#
_cell.length_a   1.000
_cell.length_b   1.000
_cell.length_c   1.000
_cell.angle_alpha   90.00
_cell.angle_beta   90.00
_cell.angle_gamma   90.00
#
_symmetry.space_group_name_H-M   'P 1'
#
loop_
_entity.id
_entity.type
_entity.pdbx_description
1 polymer ?
#
loop_
_entity_poly.entity_id
_entity_poly.type
_entity_poly.pdbx_seq_one_letter_code
_entity_poly.pdbx_strand_id
1 'polypeptide(L)'
;MSAPSFAELESAASDVIRILKTMTEFSSAKIAVIGGLGLWKYLRGYRTTEDVDFLITVQGAPKTVKDKLLAMPASPFQQQAQLFFYKSPNGKLIQIDITPDWQSPYIPSAAVPISTVQPGSLPYISEVDLLVFKINSCGLRPTPAKKLRDATDARSLANDLSSKGPIVLSQTQRNAVLQGLDDVVRLSGKDQTWWKTKLALR
;
A
#
# COMPACT_ATOMS: atom_id res chain seq x y z
N MET A 1 16.41 0.55 -18.02
CA MET A 1 15.35 -0.48 -17.90
C MET A 1 14.01 0.20 -18.04
N SER A 2 13.03 -0.39 -18.74
CA SER A 2 11.69 0.18 -18.85
C SER A 2 10.92 0.03 -17.54
N ALA A 3 10.07 1.01 -17.21
CA ALA A 3 9.18 0.94 -16.05
C ALA A 3 8.27 -0.31 -16.13
N PRO A 4 7.88 -0.92 -14.98
CA PRO A 4 6.94 -2.02 -14.97
C PRO A 4 5.53 -1.56 -15.40
N SER A 5 4.89 -2.38 -16.23
CA SER A 5 3.47 -2.28 -16.51
C SER A 5 2.66 -2.72 -15.28
N PHE A 6 1.40 -2.34 -15.24
CA PHE A 6 0.51 -2.74 -14.16
C PHE A 6 0.41 -4.27 -14.02
N ALA A 7 0.33 -4.98 -15.15
CA ALA A 7 0.25 -6.45 -15.16
C ALA A 7 1.54 -7.09 -14.62
N GLU A 8 2.70 -6.51 -14.91
CA GLU A 8 3.98 -6.98 -14.32
C GLU A 8 4.00 -6.79 -12.79
N LEU A 9 3.49 -5.66 -12.29
CA LEU A 9 3.38 -5.43 -10.84
C LEU A 9 2.37 -6.38 -10.17
N GLU A 10 1.21 -6.64 -10.78
CA GLU A 10 0.25 -7.61 -10.26
C GLU A 10 0.79 -9.04 -10.27
N SER A 11 1.51 -9.43 -11.32
CA SER A 11 2.18 -10.72 -11.39
C SER A 11 3.23 -10.85 -10.29
N ALA A 12 4.08 -9.83 -10.11
CA ALA A 12 5.07 -9.82 -9.04
C ALA A 12 4.42 -9.89 -7.66
N ALA A 13 3.36 -9.11 -7.42
CA ALA A 13 2.64 -9.17 -6.15
C ALA A 13 2.09 -10.58 -5.87
N SER A 14 1.55 -11.23 -6.90
CA SER A 14 1.00 -12.59 -6.81
C SER A 14 2.08 -13.62 -6.53
N ASP A 15 3.23 -13.51 -7.20
CA ASP A 15 4.37 -14.40 -7.00
C ASP A 15 4.99 -14.25 -5.62
N VAL A 16 5.14 -13.01 -5.12
CA VAL A 16 5.63 -12.76 -3.75
C VAL A 16 4.70 -13.39 -2.72
N ILE A 17 3.38 -13.20 -2.84
CA ILE A 17 2.42 -13.84 -1.93
C ILE A 17 2.51 -15.36 -2.03
N ARG A 18 2.55 -15.92 -3.24
CA ARG A 18 2.67 -17.37 -3.46
C ARG A 18 3.92 -17.95 -2.79
N ILE A 19 5.04 -17.24 -2.82
CA ILE A 19 6.26 -17.64 -2.14
C ILE A 19 6.10 -17.51 -0.62
N LEU A 20 5.55 -16.41 -0.11
CA LEU A 20 5.27 -16.26 1.33
C LEU A 20 4.35 -17.37 1.86
N LYS A 21 3.40 -17.86 1.05
CA LYS A 21 2.52 -18.99 1.40
C LYS A 21 3.27 -20.29 1.64
N THR A 22 4.46 -20.50 1.09
CA THR A 22 5.26 -21.70 1.35
C THR A 22 6.01 -21.63 2.68
N MET A 23 6.03 -20.47 3.34
CA MET A 23 6.65 -20.25 4.65
C MET A 23 5.59 -20.44 5.73
N THR A 24 5.47 -21.66 6.26
CA THR A 24 4.42 -22.04 7.21
C THR A 24 4.38 -21.17 8.47
N GLU A 25 5.53 -20.63 8.90
CA GLU A 25 5.65 -19.70 10.02
C GLU A 25 4.93 -18.37 9.80
N PHE A 26 4.64 -18.00 8.54
CA PHE A 26 3.92 -16.78 8.17
C PHE A 26 2.44 -17.04 7.86
N SER A 27 1.97 -18.28 7.96
CA SER A 27 0.64 -18.70 7.50
C SER A 27 -0.53 -17.87 8.07
N SER A 28 -0.47 -17.52 9.37
CA SER A 28 -1.51 -16.76 10.07
C SER A 28 -1.33 -15.24 10.01
N ALA A 29 -0.14 -14.77 9.63
CA ALA A 29 0.11 -13.33 9.47
C ALA A 29 -0.73 -12.81 8.30
N LYS A 30 -1.24 -11.59 8.45
CA LYS A 30 -2.08 -10.95 7.44
C LYS A 30 -1.24 -10.18 6.43
N ILE A 31 -1.72 -10.14 5.20
CA ILE A 31 -1.12 -9.40 4.10
C ILE A 31 -2.17 -8.64 3.29
N ALA A 32 -1.83 -7.43 2.85
CA ALA A 32 -2.60 -6.67 1.86
C ALA A 32 -1.65 -5.94 0.90
N VAL A 33 -2.07 -5.79 -0.36
CA VAL A 33 -1.42 -4.89 -1.33
C VAL A 33 -1.90 -3.47 -1.05
N ILE A 34 -0.97 -2.56 -0.76
CA ILE A 34 -1.25 -1.16 -0.44
C ILE A 34 -0.57 -0.21 -1.44
N GLY A 35 -0.54 1.08 -1.12
CA GLY A 35 0.36 2.04 -1.76
C GLY A 35 0.06 2.32 -3.25
N GLY A 36 1.12 2.45 -4.05
CA GLY A 36 1.02 2.95 -5.42
C GLY A 36 0.24 2.02 -6.35
N LEU A 37 0.40 0.70 -6.18
CA LEU A 37 -0.26 -0.29 -7.01
C LEU A 37 -1.78 -0.34 -6.76
N GLY A 38 -2.19 -0.22 -5.49
CA GLY A 38 -3.61 -0.06 -5.13
C GLY A 38 -4.22 1.18 -5.75
N LEU A 39 -3.50 2.31 -5.74
CA LEU A 39 -3.98 3.54 -6.37
C LEU A 39 -4.13 3.38 -7.89
N TRP A 40 -3.16 2.77 -8.56
CA TRP A 40 -3.22 2.56 -10.00
C TRP A 40 -4.35 1.60 -10.40
N LYS A 41 -4.67 0.61 -9.55
CA LYS A 41 -5.83 -0.28 -9.74
C LYS A 41 -7.14 0.52 -9.79
N TYR A 42 -7.33 1.43 -8.84
CA TYR A 42 -8.57 2.19 -8.67
C TYR A 42 -8.67 3.39 -9.64
N LEU A 43 -7.56 4.08 -9.89
CA LEU A 43 -7.49 5.28 -10.73
C LEU A 43 -6.55 5.05 -11.94
N ARG A 44 -7.00 4.24 -12.91
CA ARG A 44 -6.20 3.77 -14.06
C ARG A 44 -5.52 4.86 -14.89
N GLY A 45 -6.19 6.01 -15.06
CA GLY A 45 -5.70 7.13 -15.85
C GLY A 45 -5.00 8.23 -15.05
N TYR A 46 -4.82 8.06 -13.73
CA TYR A 46 -4.27 9.11 -12.87
C TYR A 46 -2.75 9.08 -12.79
N ARG A 47 -2.15 7.97 -12.33
CA ARG A 47 -0.70 7.78 -12.32
C ARG A 47 -0.31 6.31 -12.26
N THR A 48 0.94 6.03 -12.62
CA THR A 48 1.59 4.72 -12.48
C THR A 48 2.44 4.65 -11.20
N THR A 49 3.01 3.48 -10.94
CA THR A 49 4.01 3.23 -9.88
C THR A 49 5.04 2.24 -10.39
N GLU A 50 6.18 2.12 -9.71
CA GLU A 50 7.27 1.21 -10.11
C GLU A 50 7.54 0.09 -9.09
N ASP A 51 6.78 0.08 -8.00
CA ASP A 51 6.96 -0.74 -6.81
C ASP A 51 5.64 -1.44 -6.40
N VAL A 52 5.78 -2.50 -5.62
CA VAL A 52 4.68 -3.17 -4.93
C VAL A 52 4.85 -2.96 -3.43
N ASP A 53 3.89 -2.28 -2.81
CA ASP A 53 3.83 -2.11 -1.37
C ASP A 53 2.93 -3.18 -0.74
N PHE A 54 3.43 -3.85 0.29
CA PHE A 54 2.64 -4.76 1.13
C PHE A 54 2.53 -4.23 2.56
N LEU A 55 1.33 -4.28 3.13
CA LEU A 55 1.17 -4.34 4.59
C LEU A 55 1.33 -5.80 5.02
N ILE A 56 2.13 -6.06 6.04
CA ILE A 56 2.28 -7.41 6.61
C ILE A 56 2.30 -7.39 8.15
N THR A 57 1.68 -8.38 8.79
CA THR A 57 1.66 -8.52 10.26
C THR A 57 2.62 -9.59 10.78
N VAL A 58 3.68 -9.92 10.02
CA VAL A 58 4.72 -10.85 10.47
C VAL A 58 5.55 -10.18 11.56
N GLN A 59 5.74 -10.87 12.69
CA GLN A 59 6.58 -10.36 13.77
C GLN A 59 8.03 -10.15 13.30
N GLY A 60 8.56 -8.96 13.56
CA GLY A 60 9.90 -8.55 13.11
C GLY A 60 9.98 -8.13 11.64
N ALA A 61 8.84 -7.95 10.95
CA ALA A 61 8.81 -7.28 9.66
C ALA A 61 9.35 -5.84 9.76
N PRO A 62 10.03 -5.33 8.70
CA PRO A 62 10.28 -6.01 7.42
C PRO A 62 11.46 -6.99 7.44
N LYS A 63 12.35 -6.93 8.45
CA LYS A 63 13.63 -7.66 8.46
C LYS A 63 13.43 -9.17 8.39
N THR A 64 12.62 -9.75 9.27
CA THR A 64 12.36 -11.20 9.32
C THR A 64 11.88 -11.74 7.96
N VAL A 65 11.00 -10.99 7.30
CA VAL A 65 10.43 -11.38 6.00
C VAL A 65 11.51 -11.33 4.91
N LYS A 66 12.27 -10.22 4.82
CA LYS A 66 13.35 -10.07 3.84
C LYS A 66 14.43 -11.13 4.01
N ASP A 67 14.90 -11.37 5.23
CA ASP A 67 15.95 -12.36 5.51
C ASP A 67 15.52 -13.76 5.08
N LYS A 68 14.27 -14.15 5.36
CA LYS A 68 13.72 -15.44 4.97
C LYS A 68 13.60 -15.59 3.46
N LEU A 69 13.13 -14.55 2.77
CA LEU A 69 13.06 -14.54 1.31
C LEU A 69 14.44 -14.62 0.67
N LEU A 70 15.44 -13.91 1.19
CA LEU A 70 16.82 -13.95 0.69
C LEU A 70 17.51 -15.29 0.93
N ALA A 71 17.21 -15.95 2.06
CA ALA A 71 17.83 -17.23 2.43
C ALA A 71 17.27 -18.45 1.66
N MET A 72 16.25 -18.27 0.82
CA MET A 72 15.68 -19.37 0.04
C MET A 72 16.69 -19.94 -0.98
N PRO A 73 16.74 -21.27 -1.18
CA PRO A 73 17.46 -21.86 -2.30
C PRO A 73 16.97 -21.28 -3.63
N ALA A 74 17.89 -20.85 -4.49
CA ALA A 74 17.57 -20.17 -5.75
C ALA A 74 16.56 -19.01 -5.59
N SER A 75 16.71 -18.22 -4.52
CA SER A 75 15.83 -17.09 -4.23
C SER A 75 15.70 -16.15 -5.43
N PRO A 76 14.47 -15.80 -5.86
CA PRO A 76 14.26 -14.74 -6.83
C PRO A 76 14.38 -13.35 -6.20
N PHE A 77 14.73 -13.26 -4.91
CA PHE A 77 14.85 -11.99 -4.20
C PHE A 77 16.30 -11.56 -4.09
N GLN A 78 16.51 -10.26 -4.18
CA GLN A 78 17.82 -9.65 -3.97
C GLN A 78 17.68 -8.30 -3.27
N GLN A 79 18.65 -7.98 -2.42
CA GLN A 79 18.76 -6.70 -1.75
C GLN A 79 19.87 -5.89 -2.42
N GLN A 80 19.59 -4.65 -2.81
CA GLN A 80 20.58 -3.70 -3.32
C GLN A 80 20.53 -2.42 -2.48
N ALA A 81 21.59 -2.17 -1.70
CA ALA A 81 21.59 -1.13 -0.68
C ALA A 81 20.34 -1.22 0.22
N GLN A 82 19.46 -0.21 0.20
CA GLN A 82 18.23 -0.18 1.00
C GLN A 82 17.01 -0.77 0.27
N LEU A 83 17.11 -1.04 -1.03
CA LEU A 83 16.00 -1.52 -1.85
C LEU A 83 15.95 -3.04 -1.90
N PHE A 84 14.74 -3.58 -1.80
CA PHE A 84 14.46 -5.02 -1.87
C PHE A 84 13.72 -5.32 -3.16
N PHE A 85 14.22 -6.26 -3.95
CA PHE A 85 13.70 -6.55 -5.27
C PHE A 85 13.26 -8.01 -5.40
N TYR A 86 12.17 -8.21 -6.12
CA TYR A 86 11.79 -9.48 -6.72
C TYR A 86 12.25 -9.49 -8.19
N LYS A 87 12.98 -10.52 -8.58
CA LYS A 87 13.35 -10.80 -9.96
C LYS A 87 12.29 -11.71 -10.59
N SER A 88 11.50 -11.12 -11.47
CA SER A 88 10.48 -11.86 -12.23
C SER A 88 11.09 -12.88 -13.20
N PRO A 89 10.31 -13.86 -13.70
CA PRO A 89 10.83 -14.90 -14.60
C PRO A 89 11.49 -14.37 -15.88
N ASN A 90 11.10 -13.20 -16.36
CA ASN A 90 11.71 -12.54 -17.53
C ASN A 90 13.00 -11.77 -17.19
N GLY A 91 13.44 -11.80 -15.93
CA GLY A 91 14.65 -11.13 -15.44
C GLY A 91 14.45 -9.69 -14.95
N LYS A 92 13.26 -9.11 -15.07
CA LYS A 92 12.98 -7.74 -14.60
C LYS A 92 12.94 -7.68 -13.09
N LEU A 93 13.60 -6.65 -12.53
CA LEU A 93 13.61 -6.34 -11.10
C LEU A 93 12.43 -5.43 -10.77
N ILE A 94 11.60 -5.86 -9.82
CA ILE A 94 10.46 -5.11 -9.30
C ILE A 94 10.70 -4.86 -7.83
N GLN A 95 10.63 -3.59 -7.42
CA GLN A 95 10.83 -3.23 -6.02
C GLN A 95 9.64 -3.72 -5.19
N ILE A 96 9.95 -4.37 -4.07
CA ILE A 96 8.97 -4.86 -3.10
C ILE A 96 9.20 -4.14 -1.77
N ASP A 97 8.25 -3.31 -1.40
CA ASP A 97 8.26 -2.59 -0.13
C ASP A 97 7.37 -3.31 0.88
N ILE A 98 7.94 -3.65 2.03
CA ILE A 98 7.26 -4.36 3.10
C ILE A 98 7.04 -3.37 4.24
N THR A 99 5.80 -2.96 4.42
CA THR A 99 5.36 -2.09 5.51
C THR A 99 4.85 -2.96 6.66
N PRO A 100 5.51 -2.93 7.83
CA PRO A 100 5.00 -3.62 9.00
C PRO A 100 3.74 -2.92 9.52
N ASP A 101 2.87 -3.68 10.18
CA ASP A 101 1.60 -3.21 10.72
C ASP A 101 1.70 -2.01 11.67
N TRP A 102 2.74 -1.94 12.50
CA TRP A 102 2.98 -0.81 13.42
C TRP A 102 3.29 0.52 12.71
N GLN A 103 3.62 0.51 11.42
CA GLN A 103 3.77 1.73 10.61
C GLN A 103 2.46 2.18 9.96
N SER A 104 1.42 1.36 10.03
CA SER A 104 0.11 1.66 9.45
C SER A 104 -0.84 2.17 10.53
N PRO A 105 -1.79 3.07 10.20
CA PRO A 105 -2.72 3.61 11.19
C PRO A 105 -3.62 2.54 11.82
N TYR A 106 -3.86 1.45 11.10
CA TYR A 106 -4.57 0.25 11.54
C TYR A 106 -4.34 -0.87 10.51
N ILE A 107 -4.78 -2.10 10.81
CA ILE A 107 -4.78 -3.20 9.84
C ILE A 107 -6.10 -3.14 9.04
N PRO A 108 -6.08 -2.95 7.71
CA PRO A 108 -7.29 -2.81 6.91
C PRO A 108 -8.05 -4.14 6.84
N SER A 109 -9.37 -4.08 6.65
CA SER A 109 -10.23 -5.26 6.57
C SER A 109 -9.84 -6.22 5.42
N ALA A 110 -9.27 -5.68 4.34
CA ALA A 110 -8.77 -6.45 3.21
C ALA A 110 -7.48 -7.24 3.51
N ALA A 111 -6.80 -6.98 4.64
CA ALA A 111 -5.65 -7.77 5.04
C ALA A 111 -6.10 -9.14 5.54
N VAL A 112 -5.76 -10.18 4.78
CA VAL A 112 -6.16 -11.57 5.05
C VAL A 112 -4.95 -12.42 5.42
N PRO A 113 -5.12 -13.52 6.18
CA PRO A 113 -4.02 -14.43 6.46
C PRO A 113 -3.34 -14.91 5.16
N ILE A 114 -2.01 -14.90 5.11
CA ILE A 114 -1.21 -15.26 3.94
C ILE A 114 -1.64 -16.61 3.37
N SER A 115 -1.84 -17.61 4.24
CA SER A 115 -2.30 -18.96 3.87
C SER A 115 -3.61 -18.97 3.08
N THR A 116 -4.50 -18.01 3.31
CA THR A 116 -5.86 -17.95 2.76
C THR A 116 -5.98 -17.15 1.45
N VAL A 117 -4.92 -16.46 1.03
CA VAL A 117 -4.95 -15.67 -0.21
C VAL A 117 -5.23 -16.60 -1.40
N GLN A 118 -6.27 -16.29 -2.17
CA GLN A 118 -6.69 -17.11 -3.30
C GLN A 118 -5.77 -16.90 -4.52
N PRO A 119 -5.37 -17.96 -5.24
CA PRO A 119 -4.67 -17.82 -6.50
C PRO A 119 -5.44 -16.92 -7.47
N GLY A 120 -4.74 -16.01 -8.15
CA GLY A 120 -5.36 -15.07 -9.11
C GLY A 120 -6.13 -13.90 -8.48
N SER A 121 -6.20 -13.79 -7.15
CA SER A 121 -6.84 -12.66 -6.47
C SER A 121 -5.91 -12.03 -5.43
N LEU A 122 -5.49 -10.79 -5.68
CA LEU A 122 -4.67 -10.03 -4.76
C LEU A 122 -5.53 -9.38 -3.65
N PRO A 123 -5.10 -9.44 -2.38
CA PRO A 123 -5.79 -8.79 -1.27
C PRO A 123 -5.51 -7.28 -1.27
N TYR A 124 -6.12 -6.55 -2.21
CA TYR A 124 -5.98 -5.11 -2.30
C TYR A 124 -6.67 -4.40 -1.13
N ILE A 125 -5.98 -3.43 -0.53
CA ILE A 125 -6.59 -2.45 0.37
C ILE A 125 -7.84 -1.83 -0.27
N SER A 126 -8.90 -1.61 0.49
CA SER A 126 -10.11 -0.95 -0.03
C SER A 126 -9.80 0.49 -0.48
N GLU A 127 -10.57 1.03 -1.41
CA GLU A 127 -10.38 2.40 -1.92
C GLU A 127 -10.51 3.45 -0.78
N VAL A 128 -11.42 3.22 0.16
CA VAL A 128 -11.60 4.07 1.36
C VAL A 128 -10.43 3.94 2.33
N ASP A 129 -9.95 2.72 2.62
CA ASP A 129 -8.78 2.53 3.47
C ASP A 129 -7.52 3.14 2.83
N LEU A 130 -7.39 3.05 1.51
CA LEU A 130 -6.28 3.68 0.78
C LEU A 130 -6.31 5.21 0.92
N LEU A 131 -7.49 5.83 0.83
CA LEU A 131 -7.66 7.26 1.09
C LEU A 131 -7.20 7.63 2.50
N VAL A 132 -7.65 6.87 3.51
CA VAL A 132 -7.29 7.10 4.92
C VAL A 132 -5.79 6.95 5.13
N PHE A 133 -5.18 5.92 4.55
CA PHE A 133 -3.74 5.68 4.63
C PHE A 133 -2.95 6.83 4.00
N LYS A 134 -3.39 7.35 2.84
CA LYS A 134 -2.74 8.49 2.16
C LYS A 134 -2.83 9.78 2.96
N ILE A 135 -3.96 10.05 3.60
CA ILE A 135 -4.11 11.21 4.50
C ILE A 135 -3.15 11.06 5.69
N ASN A 136 -3.17 9.90 6.36
CA ASN A 136 -2.36 9.66 7.56
C ASN A 136 -0.86 9.69 7.25
N SER A 137 -0.42 9.11 6.13
CA SER A 137 1.01 9.03 5.78
C SER A 137 1.60 10.36 5.30
N CYS A 138 0.76 11.30 4.86
CA CYS A 138 1.20 12.56 4.25
C CYS A 138 2.21 13.33 5.11
N GLY A 139 1.95 13.48 6.41
CA GLY A 139 2.85 14.18 7.34
C GLY A 139 4.16 13.43 7.65
N LEU A 140 4.10 12.10 7.56
CA LEU A 140 5.13 11.18 8.03
C LEU A 140 6.20 10.87 6.99
N ARG A 141 6.00 11.29 5.72
CA ARG A 141 6.98 11.00 4.66
C ARG A 141 8.29 11.77 4.85
N PRO A 142 9.44 11.16 4.52
CA PRO A 142 10.75 11.77 4.74
C PRO A 142 11.07 12.93 3.79
N THR A 143 10.42 13.00 2.62
CA THR A 143 10.72 14.01 1.60
C THR A 143 9.50 14.85 1.24
N PRO A 144 9.65 16.17 0.99
CA PRO A 144 8.53 17.03 0.57
C PRO A 144 7.80 16.50 -0.66
N ALA A 145 8.53 15.95 -1.64
CA ALA A 145 7.93 15.36 -2.83
C ALA A 145 7.01 14.17 -2.52
N LYS A 146 7.38 13.31 -1.55
CA LYS A 146 6.53 12.20 -1.10
C LYS A 146 5.31 12.70 -0.31
N LYS A 147 5.47 13.75 0.53
CA LYS A 147 4.33 14.39 1.23
C LYS A 147 3.31 14.95 0.23
N LEU A 148 3.78 15.74 -0.74
CA LEU A 148 2.93 16.31 -1.79
C LEU A 148 2.23 15.22 -2.63
N ARG A 149 2.94 14.14 -2.95
CA ARG A 149 2.38 13.00 -3.68
C ARG A 149 1.24 12.35 -2.90
N ASP A 150 1.43 12.04 -1.63
CA ASP A 150 0.38 11.46 -0.79
C ASP A 150 -0.83 12.41 -0.66
N ALA A 151 -0.59 13.72 -0.52
CA ALA A 151 -1.68 14.70 -0.47
C ALA A 151 -2.47 14.79 -1.78
N THR A 152 -1.78 14.71 -2.92
CA THR A 152 -2.42 14.73 -4.24
C THR A 152 -3.19 13.44 -4.50
N ASP A 153 -2.61 12.29 -4.16
CA ASP A 153 -3.26 10.98 -4.24
C ASP A 153 -4.53 10.93 -3.38
N ALA A 154 -4.45 11.40 -2.12
CA ALA A 154 -5.59 11.49 -1.22
C ALA A 154 -6.71 12.36 -1.82
N ARG A 155 -6.36 13.53 -2.38
CA ARG A 155 -7.34 14.42 -3.01
C ARG A 155 -8.02 13.75 -4.20
N SER A 156 -7.26 13.07 -5.06
CA SER A 156 -7.79 12.36 -6.22
C SER A 156 -8.74 11.24 -5.80
N LEU A 157 -8.35 10.43 -4.80
CA LEU A 157 -9.22 9.40 -4.22
C LEU A 157 -10.50 9.99 -3.62
N ALA A 158 -10.41 11.07 -2.86
CA ALA A 158 -11.57 11.71 -2.26
C ALA A 158 -12.56 12.23 -3.32
N ASN A 159 -12.06 12.78 -4.43
CA ASN A 159 -12.90 13.20 -5.55
C ASN A 159 -13.60 12.02 -6.22
N ASP A 160 -12.83 10.99 -6.56
CA ASP A 160 -13.35 9.81 -7.24
C ASP A 160 -14.39 9.06 -6.38
N LEU A 161 -14.06 8.79 -5.11
CA LEU A 161 -15.00 8.20 -4.15
C LEU A 161 -16.27 9.04 -4.01
N SER A 162 -16.14 10.36 -3.89
CA SER A 162 -17.30 11.26 -3.79
C SER A 162 -18.20 11.25 -5.04
N SER A 163 -17.63 10.96 -6.21
CA SER A 163 -18.40 10.85 -7.46
C SER A 163 -19.25 9.57 -7.49
N LYS A 164 -18.84 8.55 -6.72
CA LYS A 164 -19.54 7.26 -6.58
C LYS A 164 -20.56 7.26 -5.44
N GLY A 165 -20.47 8.20 -4.49
CA GLY A 165 -21.38 8.32 -3.35
C GLY A 165 -20.72 8.99 -2.13
N PRO A 166 -21.45 9.12 -1.01
CA PRO A 166 -20.89 9.69 0.20
C PRO A 166 -19.78 8.81 0.79
N ILE A 167 -18.68 9.44 1.24
CA ILE A 167 -17.59 8.74 1.93
C ILE A 167 -18.00 8.49 3.38
N VAL A 168 -18.20 7.22 3.73
CA VAL A 168 -18.56 6.80 5.08
C VAL A 168 -17.34 6.21 5.78
N LEU A 169 -16.83 6.94 6.78
CA LEU A 169 -15.69 6.49 7.59
C LEU A 169 -16.16 5.85 8.90
N SER A 170 -15.57 4.70 9.23
CA SER A 170 -15.65 4.10 10.57
C SER A 170 -14.95 4.96 11.62
N GLN A 171 -15.15 4.70 12.91
CA GLN A 171 -14.49 5.46 13.97
C GLN A 171 -12.96 5.37 13.89
N THR A 172 -12.42 4.17 13.62
CA THR A 172 -10.97 3.97 13.43
C THR A 172 -10.44 4.78 12.27
N GLN A 173 -11.14 4.76 11.13
CA GLN A 173 -10.77 5.54 9.95
C GLN A 173 -10.82 7.05 10.22
N ARG A 174 -11.86 7.54 10.92
CA ARG A 174 -11.97 8.95 11.32
C ARG A 174 -10.79 9.39 12.19
N ASN A 175 -10.43 8.59 13.20
CA ASN A 175 -9.30 8.89 14.06
C ASN A 175 -7.99 8.98 13.28
N ALA A 176 -7.75 8.03 12.36
CA ALA A 176 -6.57 8.03 11.51
C ALA A 176 -6.50 9.24 10.56
N VAL A 177 -7.65 9.64 10.00
CA VAL A 177 -7.78 10.85 9.16
C VAL A 177 -7.45 12.10 9.97
N LEU A 178 -8.00 12.25 11.17
CA LEU A 178 -7.79 13.42 12.01
C LEU A 178 -6.32 13.64 12.36
N GLN A 179 -5.54 12.56 12.53
CA GLN A 179 -4.10 12.63 12.78
C GLN A 179 -3.28 13.20 11.60
N GLY A 180 -3.75 13.01 10.36
CA GLY A 180 -3.04 13.48 9.15
C GLY A 180 -3.70 14.67 8.45
N LEU A 181 -4.81 15.18 8.98
CA LEU A 181 -5.65 16.15 8.29
C LEU A 181 -4.92 17.47 8.02
N ASP A 182 -4.19 18.00 9.00
CA ASP A 182 -3.51 19.28 8.85
C ASP A 182 -2.38 19.22 7.80
N ASP A 183 -1.69 18.08 7.69
CA ASP A 183 -0.68 17.86 6.66
C ASP A 183 -1.28 17.84 5.25
N VAL A 184 -2.40 17.12 5.07
CA VAL A 184 -3.04 17.04 3.77
C VAL A 184 -3.67 18.38 3.36
N VAL A 185 -4.25 19.13 4.30
CA VAL A 185 -4.80 20.48 4.05
C VAL A 185 -3.71 21.42 3.51
N ARG A 186 -2.52 21.40 4.11
CA ARG A 186 -1.40 22.26 3.68
C ARG A 186 -0.88 21.94 2.27
N LEU A 187 -0.97 20.69 1.84
CA LEU A 187 -0.28 20.21 0.64
C LEU A 187 -1.19 19.87 -0.54
N SER A 188 -2.48 19.60 -0.29
CA SER A 188 -3.43 19.16 -1.33
C SER A 188 -4.00 20.29 -2.18
N GLY A 189 -3.79 21.56 -1.79
CA GLY A 189 -4.44 22.71 -2.43
C GLY A 189 -5.95 22.75 -2.19
N LYS A 190 -6.44 22.09 -1.13
CA LYS A 190 -7.82 22.15 -0.63
C LYS A 190 -7.81 22.53 0.83
N ASP A 191 -8.73 23.41 1.21
CA ASP A 191 -8.83 23.89 2.58
C ASP A 191 -9.45 22.84 3.53
N GLN A 192 -9.42 23.15 4.82
CA GLN A 192 -9.95 22.28 5.86
C GLN A 192 -11.46 22.06 5.71
N THR A 193 -12.21 23.08 5.27
CA THR A 193 -13.66 23.00 5.05
C THR A 193 -14.00 21.98 3.96
N TRP A 194 -13.25 21.99 2.86
CA TRP A 194 -13.40 21.04 1.77
C TRP A 194 -13.17 19.61 2.26
N TRP A 195 -12.09 19.36 3.00
CA TRP A 195 -11.78 18.03 3.53
C TRP A 195 -12.82 17.55 4.55
N LYS A 196 -13.22 18.40 5.50
CA LYS A 196 -14.26 18.06 6.47
C LYS A 196 -15.59 17.73 5.79
N THR A 197 -15.97 18.50 4.78
CA THR A 197 -17.19 18.25 3.99
C THR A 197 -17.09 16.92 3.24
N LYS A 198 -15.99 16.69 2.52
CA LYS A 198 -15.77 15.48 1.72
C LYS A 198 -15.76 14.20 2.55
N LEU A 199 -15.19 14.26 3.74
CA LEU A 199 -15.01 13.12 4.65
C LEU A 199 -16.11 13.03 5.72
N ALA A 200 -17.14 13.88 5.63
CA ALA A 200 -18.23 13.99 6.61
C ALA A 200 -17.72 14.08 8.07
N LEU A 201 -16.68 14.88 8.29
CA LEU A 201 -16.11 15.16 9.61
C LEU A 201 -16.83 16.37 10.20
N ARG A 202 -17.27 16.24 11.46
CA ARG A 202 -17.86 17.33 12.24
C ARG A 202 -16.74 18.07 12.98
#